data_AF-A0A238VGZ5-F1
#
_entry.id   AF-A0A238VGZ5-F1
#
_cell.length_a   1.000
_cell.length_b   1.000
_cell.length_c   1.000
_cell.angle_alpha   90.00
_cell.angle_beta   90.00
_cell.angle_gamma   90.00
#
_symmetry.space_group_name_H-M   'P 1'
#
loop_
_entity.id
_entity.type
_entity.pdbx_description
1 polymer ?
#
loop_
_entity_poly.entity_id
_entity_poly.type
_entity_poly.pdbx_seq_one_letter_code
_entity_poly.pdbx_strand_id
1 'polypeptide(L)'
;MHPAAGPTRRRPPAPAIAAAVLGLLSASVPAIFLLAAIAFSGGRVEGNAWLLIAVPVLLVLGLLVGGVLLLAGRSWSVLAVTAGVLAALLVYGQAVGGWGAGAFGVLTLLFPLITTVLAVLPRVRAWVTARRVAR
;
A
#
# COMPACT_ATOMS: atom_id res chain seq x y z
N MET A 1 39.73 9.36 -9.39
CA MET A 1 38.68 10.26 -9.89
C MET A 1 37.33 9.69 -9.47
N HIS A 2 36.64 10.32 -8.53
CA HIS A 2 35.24 9.98 -8.20
C HIS A 2 34.35 10.57 -9.30
N PRO A 3 33.52 9.78 -10.01
CA PRO A 3 32.58 10.36 -10.96
C PRO A 3 31.61 11.28 -10.20
N ALA A 4 31.55 12.54 -10.64
CA ALA A 4 30.61 13.52 -10.09
C ALA A 4 29.19 12.97 -10.23
N ALA A 5 28.43 12.94 -9.13
CA ALA A 5 27.06 12.48 -9.14
C ALA A 5 26.25 13.34 -10.13
N GLY A 6 25.81 12.72 -11.24
CA GLY A 6 24.98 13.39 -12.23
C GLY A 6 23.69 13.95 -11.60
N PRO A 7 23.08 14.99 -12.20
CA PRO A 7 21.96 15.69 -11.61
C PRO A 7 20.81 14.74 -11.24
N THR A 8 20.47 14.67 -9.95
CA THR A 8 19.40 13.82 -9.45
C THR A 8 18.06 14.26 -10.04
N ARG A 9 17.38 13.35 -10.74
CA ARG A 9 16.07 13.63 -11.34
C ARG A 9 15.05 13.96 -10.24
N ARG A 10 14.57 15.21 -10.21
CA ARG A 10 13.58 15.68 -9.21
C ARG A 10 12.22 14.99 -9.34
N ARG A 11 11.84 14.59 -10.55
CA ARG A 11 10.53 13.96 -10.81
C ARG A 11 10.56 12.46 -10.48
N PRO A 12 9.51 11.94 -9.79
CA PRO A 12 9.38 10.51 -9.55
C PRO A 12 9.28 9.73 -10.86
N PRO A 13 9.80 8.49 -10.91
CA PRO A 13 9.62 7.64 -12.08
C PRO A 13 8.14 7.22 -12.21
N ALA A 14 7.65 7.06 -13.44
CA ALA A 14 6.29 6.60 -13.73
C ALA A 14 5.81 5.40 -12.89
N PRO A 15 6.61 4.33 -12.67
CA PRO A 15 6.20 3.23 -11.77
C PRO A 15 5.93 3.67 -10.34
N ALA A 16 6.63 4.68 -9.80
CA ALA A 16 6.37 5.17 -8.45
C ALA A 16 5.04 5.94 -8.38
N ILE A 17 4.68 6.69 -9.43
CA ILE A 17 3.39 7.37 -9.54
C ILE A 17 2.27 6.33 -9.64
N ALA A 18 2.43 5.34 -10.51
CA ALA A 18 1.47 4.25 -10.66
C ALA A 18 1.29 3.46 -9.36
N ALA A 19 2.38 3.14 -8.65
CA ALA A 19 2.33 2.50 -7.34
C ALA A 19 1.57 3.35 -6.31
N ALA A 20 1.81 4.67 -6.26
CA ALA A 20 1.11 5.54 -5.33
C ALA A 20 -0.40 5.62 -5.63
N VAL A 21 -0.78 5.72 -6.91
CA VAL A 21 -2.19 5.74 -7.34
C VAL A 21 -2.88 4.41 -7.03
N LEU A 22 -2.27 3.28 -7.38
CA LEU A 22 -2.83 1.96 -7.10
C LEU A 22 -2.89 1.69 -5.59
N GLY A 23 -1.91 2.18 -4.81
CA GLY A 23 -1.91 2.11 -3.35
C GLY A 23 -3.06 2.90 -2.73
N LEU A 24 -3.33 4.09 -3.26
CA LEU A 24 -4.48 4.90 -2.85
C LEU A 24 -5.81 4.18 -3.18
N LEU A 25 -5.95 3.65 -4.39
CA LEU A 25 -7.13 2.87 -4.77
C LEU A 25 -7.28 1.60 -3.90
N SER A 26 -6.17 0.96 -3.54
CA SER A 26 -6.17 -0.21 -2.65
C SER A 26 -6.63 0.12 -1.24
N ALA A 27 -6.43 1.35 -0.77
CA ALA A 27 -6.86 1.79 0.57
C ALA A 27 -8.39 1.81 0.72
N SER A 28 -9.13 1.90 -0.38
CA SER A 28 -10.59 1.81 -0.41
C SER A 28 -11.09 0.50 0.19
N VAL A 29 -10.36 -0.61 -0.04
CA VAL A 29 -10.77 -1.94 0.41
C VAL A 29 -10.82 -2.02 1.95
N PRO A 30 -9.70 -1.84 2.69
CA PRO A 30 -9.75 -1.83 4.14
C PRO A 30 -10.62 -0.68 4.69
N ALA A 31 -10.74 0.45 4.00
CA ALA A 31 -11.64 1.52 4.45
C ALA A 31 -13.12 1.09 4.44
N ILE A 32 -13.57 0.40 3.40
CA ILE A 32 -14.94 -0.14 3.34
C ILE A 32 -15.15 -1.19 4.45
N PHE A 33 -14.16 -2.06 4.68
CA PHE A 33 -14.20 -3.02 5.78
C PHE A 33 -14.33 -2.34 7.14
N LEU A 34 -13.56 -1.28 7.37
CA LEU A 34 -13.61 -0.49 8.59
C LEU A 34 -15.00 0.11 8.81
N LEU A 35 -15.59 0.71 7.78
CA LEU A 35 -16.93 1.30 7.84
C LEU A 35 -17.98 0.24 8.16
N ALA A 36 -17.91 -0.93 7.52
CA ALA A 36 -18.80 -2.05 7.81
C ALA A 36 -18.63 -2.53 9.26
N ALA A 37 -17.40 -2.73 9.72
CA ALA A 37 -17.11 -3.17 11.09
C ALA A 37 -17.67 -2.19 12.13
N ILE A 38 -17.52 -0.89 11.92
CA ILE A 38 -18.10 0.15 12.79
C ILE A 38 -19.63 0.11 12.77
N ALA A 39 -20.23 0.01 11.57
CA ALA A 39 -21.68 -0.03 11.42
C ALA A 39 -22.31 -1.24 12.14
N PHE A 40 -21.68 -2.42 12.06
CA PHE A 40 -22.17 -3.64 12.69
C PHE A 40 -21.79 -3.78 14.17
N SER A 41 -20.75 -3.07 14.64
CA SER A 41 -20.31 -3.13 16.04
C SER A 41 -21.31 -2.49 17.02
N GLY A 42 -22.18 -1.57 16.57
CA GLY A 42 -23.12 -0.87 17.44
C GLY A 42 -22.45 -0.11 18.60
N GLY A 43 -21.16 0.22 18.46
CA GLY A 43 -20.35 0.87 19.48
C GLY A 43 -19.78 -0.05 20.57
N ARG A 44 -20.02 -1.37 20.49
CA ARG A 44 -19.46 -2.35 21.42
C ARG A 44 -18.34 -3.13 20.76
N VAL A 45 -17.18 -3.14 21.41
CA VAL A 45 -15.96 -3.80 20.92
C VAL A 45 -15.47 -4.70 22.04
N GLU A 46 -15.91 -5.96 22.04
CA GLU A 46 -15.57 -6.95 23.07
C GLU A 46 -14.53 -7.96 22.55
N GLY A 47 -13.69 -8.47 23.45
CA GLY A 47 -12.65 -9.46 23.11
C GLY A 47 -11.73 -8.98 21.99
N ASN A 48 -11.51 -9.82 20.98
CA ASN A 48 -10.64 -9.51 19.85
C ASN A 48 -11.30 -8.67 18.73
N ALA A 49 -12.53 -8.21 18.91
CA ALA A 49 -13.26 -7.44 17.89
C ALA A 49 -12.56 -6.12 17.53
N TRP A 50 -11.72 -5.56 18.42
CA TRP A 50 -10.96 -4.33 18.15
C TRP A 50 -9.97 -4.50 16.98
N LEU A 51 -9.52 -5.73 16.69
CA LEU A 51 -8.66 -6.02 15.55
C LEU A 51 -9.35 -5.73 14.21
N LEU A 52 -10.67 -5.88 14.14
CA LEU A 52 -11.48 -5.55 12.95
C LEU A 52 -11.49 -4.05 12.64
N ILE A 53 -11.09 -3.21 13.61
CA ILE A 53 -10.97 -1.77 13.45
C ILE A 53 -9.49 -1.40 13.26
N ALA A 54 -8.63 -1.87 14.15
CA ALA A 54 -7.21 -1.50 14.15
C ALA A 54 -6.47 -1.96 12.90
N VAL A 55 -6.69 -3.19 12.43
CA VAL A 55 -5.98 -3.71 11.25
C VAL A 55 -6.32 -2.91 10.00
N PRO A 56 -7.60 -2.66 9.66
CA PRO A 56 -7.93 -1.80 8.52
C PRO A 56 -7.39 -0.37 8.64
N VAL A 57 -7.46 0.25 9.83
CA VAL A 57 -6.90 1.58 10.06
C VAL A 57 -5.40 1.61 9.76
N LEU A 58 -4.65 0.64 10.28
CA LEU A 58 -3.21 0.54 10.04
C LEU A 58 -2.89 0.33 8.55
N LEU A 59 -3.67 -0.49 7.84
CA LEU A 59 -3.49 -0.71 6.40
C LEU A 59 -3.78 0.57 5.60
N VAL A 60 -4.87 1.28 5.89
CA VAL A 60 -5.20 2.55 5.23
C VAL A 60 -4.07 3.57 5.46
N LEU A 61 -3.68 3.77 6.72
CA LEU A 61 -2.62 4.72 7.07
C LEU A 61 -1.28 4.32 6.42
N GLY A 62 -0.91 3.03 6.44
CA GLY A 62 0.31 2.55 5.82
C GLY A 62 0.35 2.75 4.31
N LEU A 63 -0.79 2.60 3.61
CA LEU A 63 -0.90 2.87 2.17
C LEU A 63 -0.80 4.37 1.87
N LEU A 64 -1.52 5.21 2.63
CA LEU A 64 -1.49 6.66 2.44
C LEU A 64 -0.11 7.24 2.75
N VAL A 65 0.42 6.94 3.94
CA VAL A 65 1.75 7.38 4.39
C VAL A 65 2.83 6.80 3.48
N GLY A 66 2.73 5.51 3.12
CA GLY A 66 3.63 4.86 2.19
C GLY A 66 3.66 5.54 0.82
N GLY A 67 2.51 5.90 0.27
CA GLY A 67 2.39 6.63 -0.99
C GLY A 67 3.06 8.01 -0.92
N VAL A 68 2.79 8.77 0.14
CA VAL A 68 3.42 10.09 0.36
C VAL A 68 4.93 9.96 0.53
N LEU A 69 5.39 9.01 1.34
CA LEU A 69 6.82 8.75 1.56
C LEU A 69 7.52 8.33 0.27
N LEU A 70 6.85 7.53 -0.57
CA LEU A 70 7.36 7.13 -1.87
C LEU A 70 7.50 8.36 -2.77
N LEU A 71 6.43 9.14 -2.96
CA LEU A 71 6.45 10.31 -3.84
C LEU A 71 7.41 11.42 -3.37
N ALA A 72 7.64 11.53 -2.05
CA ALA A 72 8.63 12.43 -1.49
C ALA A 72 10.09 11.97 -1.74
N GLY A 73 10.29 10.71 -2.19
CA GLY A 73 11.58 10.07 -2.31
C GLY A 73 12.19 9.69 -0.96
N ARG A 74 11.36 9.52 0.07
CA ARG A 74 11.80 9.17 1.44
C ARG A 74 11.79 7.68 1.68
N SER A 75 10.77 6.93 1.26
CA SER A 75 10.74 5.48 1.48
C SER A 75 9.87 4.76 0.47
N TRP A 76 10.37 3.66 -0.09
CA TRP A 76 9.59 2.75 -0.92
C TRP A 76 9.02 1.56 -0.15
N SER A 77 9.66 1.17 0.96
CA SER A 77 9.35 -0.07 1.68
C SER A 77 8.01 0.01 2.42
N VAL A 78 7.64 1.17 2.95
CA VAL A 78 6.37 1.34 3.69
C VAL A 78 5.17 1.01 2.79
N LEU A 79 5.16 1.55 1.55
CA LEU A 79 4.10 1.25 0.59
C LEU A 79 4.13 -0.22 0.17
N ALA A 80 5.31 -0.73 -0.18
CA ALA A 80 5.48 -2.11 -0.65
C ALA A 80 5.03 -3.14 0.39
N VAL A 81 5.46 -2.98 1.65
CA VAL A 81 5.11 -3.90 2.74
C VAL A 81 3.62 -3.80 3.04
N THR A 82 3.07 -2.60 3.17
CA THR A 82 1.64 -2.45 3.49
C THR A 82 0.75 -3.02 2.38
N ALA A 83 1.07 -2.72 1.12
CA ALA A 83 0.35 -3.28 -0.02
C ALA A 83 0.51 -4.80 -0.11
N GLY A 84 1.69 -5.34 0.19
CA GLY A 84 1.94 -6.77 0.20
C GLY A 84 1.16 -7.48 1.30
N VAL A 85 1.11 -6.91 2.50
CA VAL A 85 0.29 -7.41 3.62
C VAL A 85 -1.18 -7.38 3.26
N LEU A 86 -1.69 -6.28 2.69
CA LEU A 86 -3.07 -6.21 2.23
C LEU A 86 -3.38 -7.29 1.19
N ALA A 87 -2.53 -7.45 0.17
CA ALA A 87 -2.70 -8.49 -0.84
C ALA A 87 -2.73 -9.90 -0.21
N ALA A 88 -1.82 -10.19 0.72
CA ALA A 88 -1.78 -11.48 1.41
C ALA A 88 -3.05 -11.74 2.24
N LEU A 89 -3.55 -10.72 2.96
CA LEU A 89 -4.80 -10.82 3.72
C LEU A 89 -6.01 -11.04 2.81
N LEU A 90 -6.04 -10.41 1.64
CA LEU A 90 -7.11 -10.63 0.66
C LEU A 90 -7.05 -12.04 0.07
N VAL A 91 -5.87 -12.57 -0.26
CA VAL A 91 -5.71 -13.98 -0.68
C VAL A 91 -6.20 -14.93 0.40
N TYR A 92 -5.78 -14.71 1.65
CA TYR A 92 -6.22 -15.52 2.78
C TYR A 92 -7.74 -15.46 2.96
N GLY A 93 -8.30 -14.25 2.91
CA GLY A 93 -9.74 -14.03 3.00
C GLY A 93 -10.50 -14.78 1.90
N GLN A 94 -10.05 -14.69 0.65
CA GLN A 94 -10.65 -15.38 -0.48
C GLN A 94 -10.60 -16.91 -0.29
N ALA A 95 -9.45 -17.44 0.14
CA ALA A 95 -9.24 -18.88 0.34
C ALA A 95 -10.09 -19.47 1.47
N VAL A 96 -10.29 -18.72 2.57
CA VAL A 96 -10.99 -19.21 3.77
C VAL A 96 -12.47 -18.85 3.77
N GLY A 97 -12.80 -17.63 3.36
CA GLY A 97 -14.16 -17.09 3.41
C GLY A 97 -14.92 -17.13 2.09
N GLY A 98 -14.28 -17.51 0.98
CA GLY A 98 -14.91 -17.62 -0.34
C GLY A 98 -15.46 -16.30 -0.90
N TRP A 99 -15.07 -15.16 -0.33
CA TRP A 99 -15.62 -13.85 -0.66
C TRP A 99 -14.78 -13.16 -1.73
N GLY A 100 -15.43 -12.70 -2.80
CA GLY A 100 -14.80 -11.96 -3.90
C GLY A 100 -14.63 -12.77 -5.19
N ALA A 101 -15.67 -13.50 -5.57
CA ALA A 101 -15.81 -14.00 -6.93
C ALA A 101 -16.00 -12.86 -7.96
N GLY A 102 -15.60 -13.11 -9.19
CA GLY A 102 -15.78 -12.19 -10.32
C GLY A 102 -14.76 -11.05 -10.38
N ALA A 103 -14.98 -10.12 -11.30
CA ALA A 103 -14.03 -9.07 -11.64
C ALA A 103 -13.66 -8.17 -10.44
N PHE A 104 -14.60 -7.90 -9.54
CA PHE A 104 -14.35 -7.05 -8.37
C PHE A 104 -13.29 -7.67 -7.45
N GLY A 105 -13.43 -8.95 -7.08
CA GLY A 105 -12.46 -9.60 -6.19
C GLY A 105 -11.09 -9.81 -6.84
N VAL A 106 -11.05 -9.99 -8.16
CA VAL A 106 -9.79 -10.00 -8.91
C VAL A 106 -9.11 -8.62 -8.84
N LEU A 107 -9.84 -7.53 -9.06
CA LEU A 107 -9.29 -6.17 -9.05
C LEU A 107 -8.80 -5.76 -7.65
N THR A 108 -9.57 -6.08 -6.60
CA THR A 108 -9.18 -5.76 -5.21
C THR A 108 -7.91 -6.48 -4.79
N LEU A 109 -7.63 -7.66 -5.35
CA LEU A 109 -6.37 -8.36 -5.14
C LEU A 109 -5.23 -7.82 -6.04
N LEU A 110 -5.51 -7.59 -7.32
CA LEU A 110 -4.49 -7.17 -8.28
C LEU A 110 -3.91 -5.79 -7.96
N PHE A 111 -4.73 -4.83 -7.53
CA PHE A 111 -4.25 -3.49 -7.23
C PHE A 111 -3.17 -3.43 -6.14
N PRO A 112 -3.34 -4.03 -4.94
CA PRO A 112 -2.28 -4.05 -3.93
C PRO A 112 -1.09 -4.92 -4.35
N LEU A 113 -1.33 -6.00 -5.10
CA LEU A 113 -0.26 -6.85 -5.62
C LEU A 113 0.64 -6.07 -6.60
N ILE A 114 0.05 -5.41 -7.60
CA ILE A 114 0.76 -4.59 -8.58
C ILE A 114 1.42 -3.41 -7.89
N THR A 115 0.76 -2.76 -6.92
CA THR A 115 1.36 -1.71 -6.08
C THR A 115 2.65 -2.18 -5.44
N THR A 116 2.63 -3.38 -4.85
CA THR A 116 3.81 -3.99 -4.22
C THR A 116 4.93 -4.18 -5.23
N VAL A 117 4.65 -4.82 -6.36
CA VAL A 117 5.64 -5.07 -7.42
C VAL A 117 6.25 -3.76 -7.94
N LEU A 118 5.42 -2.77 -8.26
CA LEU A 118 5.87 -1.49 -8.78
C LEU A 118 6.71 -0.71 -7.76
N ALA A 119 6.36 -0.74 -6.48
CA ALA A 119 7.09 -0.06 -5.42
C ALA A 119 8.49 -0.64 -5.21
N VAL A 120 8.69 -1.94 -5.45
CA VAL A 120 9.98 -2.65 -5.22
C VAL A 120 10.91 -2.59 -6.45
N LEU A 121 10.45 -2.08 -7.59
CA LEU A 121 11.24 -2.02 -8.82
C LEU A 121 12.62 -1.37 -8.60
N PRO A 122 13.70 -1.89 -9.22
CA PRO A 122 15.06 -1.37 -9.05
C PRO A 122 15.16 0.14 -9.35
N ARG A 123 14.42 0.58 -10.37
CA ARG A 123 14.34 1.99 -10.78
C ARG A 123 13.76 2.89 -9.69
N VAL A 124 12.75 2.41 -8.95
CA VAL A 124 12.12 3.15 -7.86
C VAL A 124 13.07 3.20 -6.66
N ARG A 125 13.67 2.06 -6.31
CA ARG A 125 14.66 1.95 -5.22
C ARG A 125 15.84 2.87 -5.45
N ALA A 126 16.45 2.84 -6.64
CA ALA A 126 17.57 3.69 -7.02
C ALA A 126 17.22 5.19 -6.92
N TRP A 127 16.02 5.58 -7.38
CA TRP A 127 15.56 6.96 -7.28
C TRP A 127 15.35 7.42 -5.83
N VAL A 128 14.75 6.59 -4.96
CA VAL A 128 14.61 6.90 -3.52
C VAL A 128 15.98 7.04 -2.87
N THR A 129 16.92 6.14 -3.14
CA THR A 129 18.28 6.22 -2.59
C THR A 129 18.96 7.52 -3.01
N ALA A 130 18.90 7.88 -4.30
CA ALA A 130 19.45 9.14 -4.79
C ALA A 130 18.82 10.37 -4.12
N ARG A 131 17.51 10.34 -3.85
CA ARG A 131 16.78 11.41 -3.15
C ARG A 131 17.13 11.53 -1.67
N ARG A 132 17.52 10.43 -1.02
CA ARG A 132 17.99 10.44 0.39
C ARG A 132 19.39 11.01 0.51
N VAL A 133 20.28 10.70 -0.44
CA VAL A 133 21.68 11.19 -0.45
C VAL A 133 21.76 12.70 -0.78
N ALA A 134 20.86 13.20 -1.61
CA ALA A 134 20.83 14.61 -2.00
C ALA A 134 20.19 15.56 -0.95
N ARG A 135 19.90 15.07 0.26
CA ARG A 135 19.36 15.85 1.39
C ARG A 135 20.43 15.97 2.47
#